data_AF-A0A7S0IGM1-F1
#
_entry.id   AF-A0A7S0IGM1-F1
#
_cell.length_a   1.000
_cell.length_b   1.000
_cell.length_c   1.000
_cell.angle_alpha   90.00
_cell.angle_beta   90.00
_cell.angle_gamma   90.00
#
_symmetry.space_group_name_H-M   'P 1'
#
loop_
_entity.id
_entity.type
_entity.pdbx_description
1 polymer ?
#
loop_
_entity_poly.entity_id
_entity_poly.type
_entity_poly.pdbx_seq_one_letter_code
_entity_poly.pdbx_strand_id
1 'polypeptide(L)'
;MVKLKVKSHVQQERNMAGVGNKFAPLPPILLNKKKGEPYKPKTPEDAGGGKNPFARQLAHGEKDVRDATFRALGKWLGARSDVDMLDMKKIWKGLFYAMWHADGWDVQEELAEEIGGLIHKLKHRVALMYAGVFFITARREWVGIDRYRMDKYLRLVRRFTSHVFRYCADRDWAEGVVGDVGEMFMRSALIPTGRGDQGVVDVGLRLHLAEVFVTELRNVAAGKDEVDIGCDPDKENEANGGAPRTVFFRRKKGEKRKAPREPVPRPVPPHATDALLKPWAQLLQLEPHKTLHKRVLHQVFERVLEGADGGAAFSGPESVEDAADAVHVRLDATTMKRMARTFIDVGADEGTGDLQRESLYELHIWFRKAYKRAAAAEGGDGEEEEAFLTKREKKKRKKEPSPEPEEEEEEEEEEEE
;
A
#
# COMPACT_ATOMS: atom_id res chain seq x y z
N MET A 1 -31.95 -34.61 22.64
CA MET A 1 -31.32 -34.99 21.36
C MET A 1 -29.88 -34.50 21.35
N VAL A 2 -28.91 -35.32 20.93
CA VAL A 2 -27.48 -34.94 20.90
C VAL A 2 -27.05 -34.66 19.46
N LYS A 3 -26.54 -33.44 19.19
CA LYS A 3 -25.98 -33.08 17.87
C LYS A 3 -24.52 -33.53 17.78
N LEU A 4 -24.26 -34.60 17.02
CA LEU A 4 -22.90 -35.08 16.71
C LEU A 4 -22.18 -34.12 15.75
N LYS A 5 -21.10 -33.46 16.22
CA LYS A 5 -20.18 -32.72 15.35
C LYS A 5 -19.32 -33.70 14.54
N VAL A 6 -19.65 -33.89 13.26
CA VAL A 6 -18.81 -34.60 12.30
C VAL A 6 -17.67 -33.69 11.83
N LYS A 7 -16.43 -34.21 11.77
CA LYS A 7 -15.26 -33.46 11.28
C LYS A 7 -15.28 -33.41 9.74
N SER A 8 -14.91 -32.28 9.16
CA SER A 8 -14.97 -32.00 7.71
C SER A 8 -14.32 -33.08 6.83
N HIS A 9 -13.17 -33.63 7.23
CA HIS A 9 -12.49 -34.71 6.49
C HIS A 9 -13.39 -35.94 6.24
N VAL A 10 -14.22 -36.32 7.22
CA VAL A 10 -15.11 -37.50 7.12
C VAL A 10 -16.22 -37.27 6.09
N GLN A 11 -16.64 -36.02 5.88
CA GLN A 11 -17.59 -35.68 4.82
C GLN A 11 -16.94 -35.82 3.44
N GLN A 12 -15.66 -35.45 3.33
CA GLN A 12 -14.88 -35.55 2.09
C GLN A 12 -14.67 -37.02 1.67
N GLU A 13 -14.38 -37.90 2.62
CA GLU A 13 -14.26 -39.35 2.38
C GLU A 13 -15.61 -39.98 1.96
N ARG A 14 -16.72 -39.62 2.63
CA ARG A 14 -18.05 -40.12 2.25
C ARG A 14 -18.50 -39.65 0.87
N ASN A 15 -18.13 -38.43 0.45
CA ASN A 15 -18.44 -37.93 -0.88
C ASN A 15 -17.62 -38.65 -1.99
N MET A 16 -16.45 -39.21 -1.66
CA MET A 16 -15.60 -39.96 -2.61
C MET A 16 -15.96 -41.45 -2.72
N ALA A 17 -16.69 -42.00 -1.73
CA ALA A 17 -17.01 -43.43 -1.65
C ALA A 17 -17.93 -43.98 -2.77
N GLY A 18 -18.52 -43.12 -3.61
CA GLY A 18 -19.48 -43.51 -4.65
C GLY A 18 -18.88 -43.94 -6.00
N VAL A 19 -17.58 -43.77 -6.25
CA VAL A 19 -16.98 -43.91 -7.59
C VAL A 19 -16.06 -45.14 -7.69
N GLY A 20 -16.65 -46.33 -7.60
CA GLY A 20 -15.92 -47.59 -7.76
C GLY A 20 -15.44 -47.84 -9.20
N ASN A 21 -14.13 -48.02 -9.39
CA ASN A 21 -13.46 -48.70 -10.53
C ASN A 21 -13.89 -48.32 -11.97
N LYS A 22 -14.31 -47.07 -12.23
CA LYS A 22 -14.65 -46.60 -13.60
C LYS A 22 -13.55 -45.81 -14.33
N PHE A 23 -12.33 -45.77 -13.79
CA PHE A 23 -11.16 -45.20 -14.46
C PHE A 23 -10.01 -46.21 -14.47
N ALA A 24 -9.24 -46.21 -15.56
CA ALA A 24 -7.99 -46.96 -15.62
C ALA A 24 -7.03 -46.49 -14.51
N PRO A 25 -6.18 -47.36 -13.95
CA PRO A 25 -5.20 -46.94 -12.96
C PRO A 25 -4.30 -45.85 -13.54
N LEU A 26 -4.15 -44.75 -12.81
CA LEU A 26 -3.23 -43.68 -13.18
C LEU A 26 -1.83 -44.27 -13.40
N PRO A 27 -1.11 -43.88 -14.48
CA PRO A 27 0.23 -44.36 -14.72
C PRO A 27 1.11 -44.03 -13.50
N PRO A 28 2.02 -44.93 -13.09
CA PRO A 28 2.77 -44.78 -11.86
C PRO A 28 3.58 -43.48 -11.90
N ILE A 29 3.20 -42.52 -11.07
CA ILE A 29 3.90 -41.24 -10.97
C ILE A 29 5.33 -41.56 -10.53
N LEU A 30 6.32 -41.21 -11.35
CA LEU A 30 7.75 -41.47 -11.09
C LEU A 30 8.33 -40.54 -10.01
N LEU A 31 7.64 -40.47 -8.88
CA LEU A 31 8.10 -39.85 -7.65
C LEU A 31 9.18 -40.73 -7.01
N ASN A 32 10.41 -40.61 -7.49
CA ASN A 32 11.63 -40.97 -6.75
C ASN A 32 11.86 -40.02 -5.55
N LYS A 33 10.80 -39.78 -4.78
CA LYS A 33 10.75 -38.92 -3.59
C LYS A 33 10.70 -39.85 -2.38
N LYS A 34 11.88 -40.22 -1.87
CA LYS A 34 11.99 -40.97 -0.60
C LYS A 34 11.17 -40.25 0.47
N LYS A 35 10.18 -40.94 1.06
CA LYS A 35 9.32 -40.37 2.10
C LYS A 35 10.17 -39.85 3.26
N GLY A 36 10.20 -38.53 3.44
CA GLY A 36 10.82 -37.86 4.58
C GLY A 36 12.12 -37.08 4.33
N GLU A 37 12.77 -37.20 3.16
CA GLU A 37 13.95 -36.35 2.87
C GLU A 37 13.51 -34.91 2.49
N PRO A 38 14.01 -33.84 3.17
CA PRO A 38 13.65 -32.47 2.84
C PRO A 38 14.12 -32.07 1.43
N TYR A 39 13.27 -31.33 0.70
CA TYR A 39 13.63 -30.82 -0.62
C TYR A 39 14.86 -29.91 -0.57
N LYS A 40 15.83 -30.17 -1.45
CA LYS A 40 17.05 -29.36 -1.64
C LYS A 40 16.88 -28.51 -2.90
N PRO A 41 16.67 -27.19 -2.79
CA PRO A 41 16.54 -26.32 -3.96
C PRO A 41 17.82 -26.26 -4.77
N LYS A 42 17.67 -26.18 -6.09
CA LYS A 42 18.75 -25.79 -6.99
C LYS A 42 18.97 -24.29 -6.86
N THR A 43 20.20 -23.87 -6.58
CA THR A 43 20.63 -22.47 -6.68
C THR A 43 21.22 -22.20 -8.07
N PRO A 44 21.36 -20.93 -8.50
CA PRO A 44 22.26 -20.59 -9.58
C PRO A 44 23.68 -21.08 -9.26
N GLU A 45 24.36 -21.62 -10.27
CA GLU A 45 25.82 -21.75 -10.28
C GLU A 45 26.40 -20.41 -10.73
N ASP A 46 27.44 -19.89 -10.07
CA ASP A 46 27.97 -18.55 -10.34
C ASP A 46 28.67 -18.41 -11.71
N ALA A 47 28.89 -19.52 -12.42
CA ALA A 47 29.53 -19.56 -13.73
C ALA A 47 28.52 -19.40 -14.89
N GLY A 48 28.16 -18.16 -15.22
CA GLY A 48 27.73 -17.72 -16.57
C GLY A 48 26.48 -18.31 -17.22
N GLY A 49 25.80 -19.30 -16.62
CA GLY A 49 24.84 -20.17 -17.31
C GLY A 49 23.46 -19.57 -17.66
N GLY A 50 23.17 -18.31 -17.34
CA GLY A 50 21.93 -17.57 -17.67
C GLY A 50 20.58 -18.11 -17.13
N LYS A 51 20.59 -19.32 -16.57
CA LYS A 51 19.43 -20.12 -16.14
C LYS A 51 19.26 -20.08 -14.63
N ASN A 52 18.86 -18.93 -14.09
CA ASN A 52 18.44 -18.82 -12.69
C ASN A 52 17.28 -19.81 -12.41
N PRO A 53 17.47 -20.85 -11.57
CA PRO A 53 16.50 -21.92 -11.42
C PRO A 53 15.39 -21.57 -10.42
N PHE A 54 15.51 -20.47 -9.65
CA PHE A 54 14.52 -20.14 -8.61
C PHE A 54 13.13 -19.90 -9.20
N ALA A 55 13.02 -19.22 -10.35
CA ALA A 55 11.73 -18.87 -10.94
C ALA A 55 10.78 -20.07 -11.15
N ARG A 56 11.30 -21.21 -11.64
CA ARG A 56 10.52 -22.44 -11.86
C ARG A 56 10.20 -23.21 -10.57
N GLN A 57 11.05 -23.09 -9.55
CA GLN A 57 10.87 -23.76 -8.26
C GLN A 57 9.91 -22.98 -7.33
N LEU A 58 9.89 -21.65 -7.43
CA LEU A 58 8.92 -20.78 -6.74
C LEU A 58 7.51 -20.95 -7.33
N ALA A 59 7.41 -21.15 -8.65
CA ALA A 59 6.15 -21.45 -9.34
C ALA A 59 5.73 -22.94 -9.24
N HIS A 60 6.26 -23.72 -8.29
CA HIS A 60 5.95 -25.15 -8.15
C HIS A 60 4.68 -25.40 -7.33
N GLY A 61 3.89 -26.42 -7.69
CA GLY A 61 2.62 -26.73 -7.03
C GLY A 61 2.74 -27.15 -5.56
N GLU A 62 3.76 -27.94 -5.20
CA GLU A 62 4.00 -28.34 -3.80
C GLU A 62 4.54 -27.17 -2.94
N LYS A 63 3.89 -26.89 -1.80
CA LYS A 63 4.32 -25.84 -0.85
C LYS A 63 5.76 -26.06 -0.36
N ASP A 64 6.13 -27.29 0.01
CA ASP A 64 7.48 -27.62 0.51
C ASP A 64 8.61 -27.17 -0.43
N VAL A 65 8.38 -27.30 -1.74
CA VAL A 65 9.33 -26.87 -2.77
C VAL A 65 9.42 -25.35 -2.82
N ARG A 66 8.29 -24.63 -2.75
CA ARG A 66 8.26 -23.16 -2.69
C ARG A 66 8.95 -22.64 -1.42
N ASP A 67 8.55 -23.13 -0.25
CA ASP A 67 9.08 -22.75 1.06
C ASP A 67 10.59 -22.99 1.16
N ALA A 68 11.07 -24.15 0.68
CA ALA A 68 12.52 -24.43 0.63
C ALA A 68 13.25 -23.48 -0.33
N THR A 69 12.68 -23.25 -1.52
CA THR A 69 13.27 -22.39 -2.55
C THR A 69 13.32 -20.93 -2.11
N PHE A 70 12.28 -20.42 -1.43
CA PHE A 70 12.27 -19.06 -0.90
C PHE A 70 13.38 -18.84 0.15
N ARG A 71 13.57 -19.80 1.05
CA ARG A 71 14.69 -19.80 2.02
C ARG A 71 16.07 -19.90 1.36
N ALA A 72 16.19 -20.55 0.21
CA ALA A 72 17.43 -20.58 -0.57
C ALA A 72 17.67 -19.27 -1.34
N LEU A 73 16.62 -18.71 -1.96
CA LEU A 73 16.63 -17.40 -2.61
C LEU A 73 17.10 -16.30 -1.65
N GLY A 74 16.55 -16.26 -0.43
CA GLY A 74 16.91 -15.23 0.55
C GLY A 74 18.39 -15.27 0.96
N LYS A 75 18.96 -16.47 1.10
CA LYS A 75 20.42 -16.64 1.31
C LYS A 75 21.24 -16.17 0.11
N TRP A 76 20.82 -16.54 -1.10
CA TRP A 76 21.52 -16.18 -2.34
C TRP A 76 21.49 -14.66 -2.61
N LEU A 77 20.35 -14.01 -2.41
CA LEU A 77 20.22 -12.55 -2.55
C LEU A 77 21.02 -11.81 -1.46
N GLY A 78 20.94 -12.23 -0.19
CA GLY A 78 21.63 -11.57 0.92
C GLY A 78 23.17 -11.60 0.82
N ALA A 79 23.73 -12.63 0.17
CA ALA A 79 25.16 -12.71 -0.09
C ALA A 79 25.67 -11.66 -1.10
N ARG A 80 24.85 -11.29 -2.10
CA ARG A 80 25.29 -10.51 -3.26
C ARG A 80 25.24 -9.00 -3.02
N SER A 81 26.12 -8.28 -3.71
CA SER A 81 26.08 -6.80 -3.84
C SER A 81 25.30 -6.35 -5.08
N ASP A 82 25.19 -7.22 -6.09
CA ASP A 82 24.49 -6.98 -7.35
C ASP A 82 23.78 -8.25 -7.85
N VAL A 83 22.66 -8.05 -8.55
CA VAL A 83 21.84 -9.06 -9.22
C VAL A 83 21.43 -8.44 -10.55
N ASP A 84 21.53 -9.19 -11.65
CA ASP A 84 21.08 -8.68 -12.95
C ASP A 84 19.56 -8.39 -12.96
N MET A 85 19.17 -7.33 -13.65
CA MET A 85 17.79 -6.86 -13.78
C MET A 85 16.86 -7.89 -14.44
N LEU A 86 17.35 -8.63 -15.44
CA LEU A 86 16.56 -9.69 -16.08
C LEU A 86 16.41 -10.90 -15.15
N ASP A 87 17.44 -11.28 -14.40
CA ASP A 87 17.37 -12.32 -13.37
C ASP A 87 16.46 -11.95 -12.19
N MET A 88 16.49 -10.70 -11.73
CA MET A 88 15.55 -10.19 -10.72
C MET A 88 14.10 -10.23 -11.25
N LYS A 89 13.87 -9.91 -12.53
CA LYS A 89 12.56 -10.06 -13.20
C LYS A 89 12.10 -11.53 -13.30
N LYS A 90 13.02 -12.48 -13.55
CA LYS A 90 12.71 -13.93 -13.50
C LYS A 90 12.31 -14.35 -12.08
N ILE A 91 13.08 -13.94 -11.06
CA ILE A 91 12.80 -14.23 -9.65
C ILE A 91 11.41 -13.73 -9.25
N TRP A 92 11.07 -12.48 -9.57
CA TRP A 92 9.77 -11.90 -9.25
C TRP A 92 8.60 -12.55 -9.97
N LYS A 93 8.76 -12.99 -11.23
CA LYS A 93 7.72 -13.82 -11.88
C LYS A 93 7.52 -15.16 -11.17
N GLY A 94 8.58 -15.74 -10.57
CA GLY A 94 8.47 -16.89 -9.68
C GLY A 94 7.72 -16.59 -8.37
N LEU A 95 8.02 -15.46 -7.71
CA LEU A 95 7.35 -15.03 -6.48
C LEU A 95 5.86 -14.69 -6.70
N PHE A 96 5.53 -14.11 -7.85
CA PHE A 96 4.15 -13.87 -8.26
C PHE A 96 3.36 -15.19 -8.33
N TYR A 97 3.88 -16.22 -9.00
CA TYR A 97 3.22 -17.53 -9.04
C TYR A 97 3.27 -18.30 -7.70
N ALA A 98 4.22 -18.02 -6.81
CA ALA A 98 4.16 -18.54 -5.44
C ALA A 98 2.92 -18.00 -4.68
N MET A 99 2.58 -16.72 -4.86
CA MET A 99 1.32 -16.14 -4.33
C MET A 99 0.09 -16.65 -5.08
N TRP A 100 0.16 -16.83 -6.40
CA TRP A 100 -0.93 -17.43 -7.20
C TRP A 100 -1.38 -18.78 -6.63
N HIS A 101 -0.42 -19.61 -6.18
CA HIS A 101 -0.62 -20.92 -5.57
C HIS A 101 -0.73 -20.92 -4.02
N ALA A 102 -0.86 -19.76 -3.37
CA ALA A 102 -1.06 -19.65 -1.93
C ALA A 102 -2.55 -19.61 -1.59
N ASP A 103 -3.10 -20.71 -1.08
CA ASP A 103 -4.53 -20.82 -0.74
C ASP A 103 -4.69 -21.07 0.77
N GLY A 104 -5.70 -20.43 1.38
CA GLY A 104 -5.79 -20.17 2.82
C GLY A 104 -5.34 -18.74 3.16
N TRP A 105 -6.12 -18.00 3.94
CA TRP A 105 -5.82 -16.60 4.31
C TRP A 105 -4.55 -16.48 5.17
N ASP A 106 -4.35 -17.45 6.07
CA ASP A 106 -3.16 -17.60 6.91
C ASP A 106 -1.90 -17.86 6.07
N VAL A 107 -2.00 -18.72 5.05
CA VAL A 107 -0.91 -19.02 4.11
C VAL A 107 -0.59 -17.82 3.21
N GLN A 108 -1.61 -17.06 2.80
CA GLN A 108 -1.44 -15.82 2.03
C GLN A 108 -0.74 -14.73 2.86
N GLU A 109 -1.08 -14.58 4.14
CA GLU A 109 -0.43 -13.61 5.03
C GLU A 109 0.99 -14.04 5.43
N GLU A 110 1.22 -15.32 5.78
CA GLU A 110 2.56 -15.87 6.04
C GLU A 110 3.49 -15.59 4.84
N LEU A 111 2.99 -15.82 3.61
CA LEU A 111 3.75 -15.58 2.39
C LEU A 111 3.93 -14.07 2.08
N ALA A 112 2.96 -13.21 2.39
CA ALA A 112 3.08 -11.77 2.16
C ALA A 112 4.13 -11.13 3.09
N GLU A 113 4.13 -11.48 4.38
CA GLU A 113 5.12 -11.04 5.37
C GLU A 113 6.50 -11.69 5.11
N GLU A 114 6.57 -12.95 4.64
CA GLU A 114 7.84 -13.56 4.22
C GLU A 114 8.45 -12.85 3.00
N ILE A 115 7.65 -12.56 1.96
CA ILE A 115 8.08 -11.89 0.72
C ILE A 115 8.54 -10.47 1.01
N GLY A 116 7.74 -9.66 1.69
CA GLY A 116 8.16 -8.29 2.03
C GLY A 116 9.31 -8.28 3.05
N GLY A 117 9.23 -9.15 4.07
CA GLY A 117 10.24 -9.32 5.11
C GLY A 117 11.59 -9.85 4.63
N LEU A 118 11.74 -10.16 3.34
CA LEU A 118 13.04 -10.43 2.73
C LEU A 118 13.88 -9.15 2.54
N ILE A 119 13.27 -7.98 2.29
CA ILE A 119 14.00 -6.73 1.98
C ILE A 119 15.03 -6.35 3.05
N HIS A 120 14.71 -6.56 4.33
CA HIS A 120 15.55 -6.26 5.49
C HIS A 120 16.83 -7.11 5.56
N LYS A 121 16.89 -8.23 4.82
CA LYS A 121 18.01 -9.18 4.80
C LYS A 121 18.97 -8.94 3.62
N LEU A 122 18.73 -7.89 2.83
CA LEU A 122 19.46 -7.59 1.60
C LEU A 122 20.36 -6.35 1.73
N LYS A 123 21.48 -6.36 1.02
CA LYS A 123 22.35 -5.17 0.87
C LYS A 123 21.58 -4.09 0.08
N HIS A 124 21.77 -2.82 0.42
CA HIS A 124 20.88 -1.72 0.03
C HIS A 124 20.50 -1.69 -1.46
N ARG A 125 21.49 -1.73 -2.36
CA ARG A 125 21.27 -1.74 -3.82
C ARG A 125 20.47 -2.96 -4.32
N VAL A 126 20.61 -4.12 -3.68
CA VAL A 126 19.81 -5.33 -3.97
C VAL A 126 18.41 -5.22 -3.37
N ALA A 127 18.27 -4.59 -2.21
CA ALA A 127 16.98 -4.30 -1.57
C ALA A 127 16.12 -3.36 -2.43
N LEU A 128 16.71 -2.27 -2.94
CA LEU A 128 16.05 -1.33 -3.85
C LEU A 128 15.66 -1.99 -5.18
N MET A 129 16.53 -2.81 -5.78
CA MET A 129 16.18 -3.54 -7.00
C MET A 129 15.09 -4.59 -6.74
N TYR A 130 15.12 -5.27 -5.59
CA TYR A 130 14.08 -6.20 -5.18
C TYR A 130 12.73 -5.47 -5.04
N ALA A 131 12.69 -4.30 -4.41
CA ALA A 131 11.48 -3.49 -4.28
C ALA A 131 10.98 -2.91 -5.62
N GLY A 132 11.86 -2.36 -6.45
CA GLY A 132 11.47 -1.81 -7.76
C GLY A 132 10.91 -2.89 -8.68
N VAL A 133 11.53 -4.07 -8.73
CA VAL A 133 11.10 -5.16 -9.61
C VAL A 133 9.83 -5.86 -9.09
N PHE A 134 9.49 -5.77 -7.80
CA PHE A 134 8.15 -6.08 -7.31
C PHE A 134 7.10 -5.23 -8.04
N PHE A 135 7.20 -3.90 -7.94
CA PHE A 135 6.21 -3.00 -8.53
C PHE A 135 6.16 -3.13 -10.05
N ILE A 136 7.30 -3.21 -10.75
CA ILE A 136 7.34 -3.46 -12.21
C ILE A 136 6.64 -4.78 -12.58
N THR A 137 6.74 -5.81 -11.75
CA THR A 137 6.04 -7.09 -11.98
C THR A 137 4.55 -6.99 -11.68
N ALA A 138 4.18 -6.37 -10.56
CA ALA A 138 2.78 -6.17 -10.17
C ALA A 138 2.02 -5.35 -11.22
N ARG A 139 2.61 -4.26 -11.74
CA ARG A 139 2.03 -3.42 -12.81
C ARG A 139 1.80 -4.20 -14.11
N ARG A 140 2.79 -4.98 -14.55
CA ARG A 140 2.70 -5.78 -15.79
C ARG A 140 1.61 -6.85 -15.71
N GLU A 141 1.51 -7.55 -14.58
CA GLU A 141 0.60 -8.70 -14.45
C GLU A 141 -0.80 -8.30 -13.91
N TRP A 142 -1.03 -7.03 -13.51
CA TRP A 142 -2.24 -6.60 -12.77
C TRP A 142 -3.56 -6.95 -13.45
N VAL A 143 -3.66 -6.70 -14.77
CA VAL A 143 -4.86 -7.00 -15.57
C VAL A 143 -5.08 -8.51 -15.74
N GLY A 144 -4.02 -9.32 -15.60
CA GLY A 144 -4.08 -10.78 -15.65
C GLY A 144 -4.50 -11.45 -14.33
N ILE A 145 -4.75 -10.68 -13.27
CA ILE A 145 -5.25 -11.18 -11.98
C ILE A 145 -6.77 -11.31 -12.07
N ASP A 146 -7.28 -12.54 -11.97
CA ASP A 146 -8.73 -12.78 -11.93
C ASP A 146 -9.35 -12.35 -10.59
N ARG A 147 -10.68 -12.14 -10.60
CA ARG A 147 -11.43 -11.65 -9.44
C ARG A 147 -11.23 -12.49 -8.17
N TYR A 148 -11.08 -13.82 -8.27
CA TYR A 148 -10.91 -14.70 -7.10
C TYR A 148 -9.48 -14.69 -6.54
N ARG A 149 -8.54 -14.01 -7.21
CA ARG A 149 -7.15 -13.84 -6.77
C ARG A 149 -6.80 -12.39 -6.42
N MET A 150 -7.66 -11.43 -6.71
CA MET A 150 -7.34 -10.00 -6.48
C MET A 150 -6.99 -9.71 -5.02
N ASP A 151 -7.77 -10.20 -4.06
CA ASP A 151 -7.60 -9.87 -2.64
C ASP A 151 -6.22 -10.27 -2.06
N LYS A 152 -5.68 -11.43 -2.45
CA LYS A 152 -4.33 -11.86 -2.01
C LYS A 152 -3.21 -10.98 -2.62
N TYR A 153 -3.42 -10.40 -3.80
CA TYR A 153 -2.48 -9.43 -4.38
C TYR A 153 -2.65 -8.01 -3.82
N LEU A 154 -3.88 -7.57 -3.52
CA LEU A 154 -4.12 -6.33 -2.77
C LEU A 154 -3.44 -6.37 -1.40
N ARG A 155 -3.57 -7.51 -0.69
CA ARG A 155 -2.89 -7.76 0.60
C ARG A 155 -1.37 -7.79 0.46
N LEU A 156 -0.84 -8.47 -0.57
CA LEU A 156 0.60 -8.48 -0.86
C LEU A 156 1.15 -7.06 -1.13
N VAL A 157 0.45 -6.23 -1.91
CA VAL A 157 0.86 -4.84 -2.16
C VAL A 157 0.85 -4.02 -0.87
N ARG A 158 -0.18 -4.16 -0.01
CA ARG A 158 -0.23 -3.48 1.29
C ARG A 158 0.97 -3.87 2.16
N ARG A 159 1.19 -5.18 2.37
CA ARG A 159 2.29 -5.68 3.21
C ARG A 159 3.66 -5.33 2.64
N PHE A 160 3.89 -5.48 1.34
CA PHE A 160 5.16 -5.13 0.73
C PHE A 160 5.48 -3.63 0.85
N THR A 161 4.46 -2.77 0.69
CA THR A 161 4.59 -1.31 0.91
C THR A 161 4.93 -1.00 2.37
N SER A 162 4.25 -1.65 3.31
CA SER A 162 4.55 -1.59 4.76
C SER A 162 6.02 -1.95 5.05
N HIS A 163 6.54 -3.03 4.46
CA HIS A 163 7.94 -3.41 4.60
C HIS A 163 8.93 -2.42 3.96
N VAL A 164 8.57 -1.73 2.87
CA VAL A 164 9.40 -0.68 2.26
C VAL A 164 9.49 0.55 3.17
N PHE A 165 8.41 0.90 3.88
CA PHE A 165 8.46 1.94 4.92
C PHE A 165 9.23 1.46 6.16
N ARG A 166 8.99 0.23 6.64
CA ARG A 166 9.76 -0.39 7.74
C ARG A 166 11.26 -0.37 7.43
N TYR A 167 11.65 -0.62 6.18
CA TYR A 167 13.05 -0.58 5.74
C TYR A 167 13.69 0.81 5.90
N CYS A 168 12.91 1.88 5.79
CA CYS A 168 13.34 3.25 6.05
C CYS A 168 13.37 3.56 7.55
N ALA A 169 12.35 3.13 8.30
CA ALA A 169 12.26 3.29 9.75
C ALA A 169 13.33 2.48 10.52
N ASP A 170 13.79 1.35 9.96
CA ASP A 170 14.92 0.55 10.44
C ASP A 170 16.29 1.19 10.14
N ARG A 171 16.28 2.36 9.48
CA ARG A 171 17.45 3.17 9.07
C ARG A 171 17.24 4.65 9.43
N ASP A 172 16.49 4.89 10.50
CA ASP A 172 16.24 6.20 11.11
C ASP A 172 15.76 7.28 10.11
N TRP A 173 15.04 6.86 9.07
CA TRP A 173 14.59 7.70 7.95
C TRP A 173 15.71 8.50 7.27
N ALA A 174 16.94 7.96 7.24
CA ALA A 174 18.11 8.61 6.67
C ALA A 174 17.87 9.11 5.22
N GLU A 175 18.22 10.38 4.97
CA GLU A 175 17.81 11.13 3.77
C GLU A 175 18.10 10.38 2.45
N GLY A 176 19.32 9.86 2.28
CA GLY A 176 19.67 9.09 1.08
C GLY A 176 18.88 7.79 0.90
N VAL A 177 18.55 7.10 2.00
CA VAL A 177 17.75 5.86 1.98
C VAL A 177 16.32 6.15 1.55
N VAL A 178 15.72 7.24 2.08
CA VAL A 178 14.35 7.62 1.73
C VAL A 178 14.29 8.24 0.32
N GLY A 179 15.31 8.99 -0.08
CA GLY A 179 15.46 9.50 -1.44
C GLY A 179 15.52 8.38 -2.49
N ASP A 180 16.37 7.38 -2.27
CA ASP A 180 16.46 6.19 -3.15
C ASP A 180 15.16 5.38 -3.19
N VAL A 181 14.43 5.29 -2.05
CA VAL A 181 13.11 4.65 -1.99
C VAL A 181 12.04 5.48 -2.72
N GLY A 182 12.06 6.81 -2.61
CA GLY A 182 11.17 7.71 -3.36
C GLY A 182 11.40 7.61 -4.87
N GLU A 183 12.66 7.62 -5.31
CA GLU A 183 13.03 7.45 -6.72
C GLU A 183 12.65 6.04 -7.23
N MET A 184 12.78 5.01 -6.39
CA MET A 184 12.28 3.66 -6.68
C MET A 184 10.76 3.64 -6.88
N PHE A 185 9.97 4.25 -5.98
CA PHE A 185 8.52 4.39 -6.16
C PHE A 185 8.17 5.14 -7.45
N MET A 186 8.85 6.26 -7.71
CA MET A 186 8.65 7.09 -8.89
C MET A 186 8.83 6.27 -10.18
N ARG A 187 9.99 5.65 -10.37
CA ARG A 187 10.34 4.90 -11.60
C ARG A 187 9.63 3.55 -11.72
N SER A 188 9.36 2.89 -10.59
CA SER A 188 8.92 1.49 -10.60
C SER A 188 7.42 1.32 -10.37
N ALA A 189 6.82 2.11 -9.48
CA ALA A 189 5.44 1.96 -9.04
C ALA A 189 4.47 2.96 -9.68
N LEU A 190 4.89 4.22 -9.83
CA LEU A 190 3.98 5.34 -10.13
C LEU A 190 4.01 5.80 -11.59
N ILE A 191 5.19 5.91 -12.21
CA ILE A 191 5.36 6.43 -13.57
C ILE A 191 5.76 5.27 -14.51
N PRO A 192 5.13 5.09 -15.70
CA PRO A 192 5.60 4.14 -16.70
C PRO A 192 6.95 4.58 -17.29
N THR A 193 7.99 3.75 -17.23
CA THR A 193 9.33 4.09 -17.75
C THR A 193 9.69 3.24 -18.99
N GLY A 194 9.33 3.72 -20.18
CA GLY A 194 9.79 3.11 -21.43
C GLY A 194 9.23 3.76 -22.70
N ARG A 195 10.09 3.98 -23.71
CA ARG A 195 9.64 4.26 -25.09
C ARG A 195 9.06 2.96 -25.68
N GLY A 196 7.82 2.66 -25.33
CA GLY A 196 7.13 1.43 -25.73
C GLY A 196 5.86 1.10 -24.95
N ASP A 197 5.68 1.62 -23.72
CA ASP A 197 4.54 1.30 -22.84
C ASP A 197 3.22 2.02 -23.22
N GLN A 198 2.90 2.06 -24.52
CA GLN A 198 1.56 2.33 -25.04
C GLN A 198 0.63 1.15 -24.71
N GLY A 199 0.22 1.00 -23.44
CA GLY A 199 -0.81 0.01 -23.04
C GLY A 199 -0.66 -0.71 -21.69
N VAL A 200 0.23 -0.29 -20.78
CA VAL A 200 0.26 -0.88 -19.42
C VAL A 200 -0.92 -0.33 -18.60
N VAL A 201 -2.04 -1.06 -18.56
CA VAL A 201 -3.26 -0.66 -17.83
C VAL A 201 -3.17 -1.05 -16.34
N ASP A 202 -2.27 -0.38 -15.62
CA ASP A 202 -1.96 -0.60 -14.20
C ASP A 202 -2.71 0.33 -13.23
N VAL A 203 -3.66 1.13 -13.73
CA VAL A 203 -4.35 2.17 -12.95
C VAL A 203 -4.98 1.66 -11.65
N GLY A 204 -5.48 0.41 -11.64
CA GLY A 204 -6.01 -0.24 -10.43
C GLY A 204 -4.97 -0.45 -9.33
N LEU A 205 -3.71 -0.76 -9.68
CA LEU A 205 -2.61 -0.85 -8.73
C LEU A 205 -2.24 0.52 -8.17
N ARG A 206 -2.22 1.56 -9.01
CA ARG A 206 -1.89 2.92 -8.55
C ARG A 206 -2.99 3.50 -7.66
N LEU A 207 -4.26 3.20 -7.94
CA LEU A 207 -5.42 3.52 -7.09
C LEU A 207 -5.35 2.81 -5.72
N HIS A 208 -5.02 1.50 -5.71
CA HIS A 208 -4.85 0.73 -4.47
C HIS A 208 -3.64 1.21 -3.66
N LEU A 209 -2.51 1.46 -4.33
CA LEU A 209 -1.30 1.96 -3.68
C LEU A 209 -1.57 3.31 -3.00
N ALA A 210 -2.30 4.23 -3.65
CA ALA A 210 -2.70 5.50 -3.06
C ALA A 210 -3.63 5.34 -1.84
N GLU A 211 -4.48 4.31 -1.80
CA GLU A 211 -5.35 4.00 -0.64
C GLU A 211 -4.54 3.50 0.57
N VAL A 212 -3.51 2.67 0.34
CA VAL A 212 -2.71 2.08 1.43
C VAL A 212 -1.50 2.92 1.84
N PHE A 213 -1.02 3.86 1.00
CA PHE A 213 0.24 4.57 1.19
C PHE A 213 0.36 5.25 2.56
N VAL A 214 -0.56 6.16 2.88
CA VAL A 214 -0.52 6.92 4.14
C VAL A 214 -0.88 6.04 5.33
N THR A 215 -1.80 5.09 5.14
CA THR A 215 -2.22 4.12 6.16
C THR A 215 -1.04 3.26 6.64
N GLU A 216 -0.28 2.67 5.72
CA GLU A 216 0.89 1.86 6.09
C GLU A 216 2.07 2.72 6.58
N LEU A 217 2.22 3.95 6.06
CA LEU A 217 3.24 4.89 6.55
C LEU A 217 2.99 5.27 8.02
N ARG A 218 1.73 5.57 8.39
CA ARG A 218 1.31 5.80 9.78
C ARG A 218 1.51 4.57 10.65
N ASN A 219 1.10 3.38 10.21
CA ASN A 219 1.27 2.13 10.96
C ASN A 219 2.74 1.90 11.32
N VAL A 220 3.66 2.06 10.36
CA VAL A 220 5.11 1.90 10.57
C VAL A 220 5.66 2.99 11.49
N ALA A 221 5.23 4.24 11.30
CA ALA A 221 5.68 5.37 12.11
C ALA A 221 5.16 5.29 13.57
N ALA A 222 4.02 4.63 13.80
CA ALA A 222 3.48 4.30 15.12
C ALA A 222 4.08 3.03 15.74
N GLY A 223 4.82 2.21 14.98
CA GLY A 223 5.27 0.88 15.41
C GLY A 223 4.16 -0.18 15.49
N LYS A 224 3.02 0.06 14.81
CA LYS A 224 1.81 -0.77 14.76
C LYS A 224 1.75 -1.68 13.53
N ASP A 225 2.86 -1.83 12.82
CA ASP A 225 2.96 -2.57 11.56
C ASP A 225 3.38 -4.04 11.71
N GLU A 226 3.68 -4.52 12.93
CA GLU A 226 3.82 -5.96 13.20
C GLU A 226 2.50 -6.70 12.93
N VAL A 227 2.61 -7.90 12.35
CA VAL A 227 1.46 -8.72 11.95
C VAL A 227 1.43 -10.00 12.75
N ASP A 228 0.45 -10.13 13.64
CA ASP A 228 0.01 -11.42 14.15
C ASP A 228 -0.63 -12.21 13.00
N ILE A 229 -0.11 -13.42 12.72
CA ILE A 229 -0.56 -14.32 11.64
C ILE A 229 -1.37 -15.48 12.23
N GLY A 230 -2.46 -15.87 11.57
CA GLY A 230 -3.27 -17.05 11.89
C GLY A 230 -4.77 -16.92 11.58
N CYS A 231 -5.63 -17.33 12.53
CA CYS A 231 -7.06 -17.73 12.48
C CYS A 231 -7.67 -17.75 13.90
N ASP A 232 -8.36 -16.70 14.38
CA ASP A 232 -9.02 -16.77 15.70
C ASP A 232 -10.37 -17.52 15.58
N PRO A 233 -10.54 -18.71 16.19
CA PRO A 233 -11.74 -19.53 16.00
C PRO A 233 -12.98 -19.00 16.73
N ASP A 234 -12.80 -18.08 17.68
CA ASP A 234 -13.85 -17.57 18.57
C ASP A 234 -14.24 -16.11 18.27
N LYS A 235 -13.75 -15.54 17.16
CA LYS A 235 -14.15 -14.22 16.63
C LYS A 235 -14.96 -14.34 15.35
N GLU A 236 -15.96 -13.47 15.19
CA GLU A 236 -16.69 -13.35 13.93
C GLU A 236 -15.82 -12.69 12.85
N ASN A 237 -15.99 -13.12 11.59
CA ASN A 237 -15.30 -12.53 10.45
C ASN A 237 -16.03 -11.25 10.03
N GLU A 238 -15.31 -10.12 10.00
CA GLU A 238 -15.87 -8.84 9.56
C GLU A 238 -16.26 -8.87 8.07
N ALA A 239 -17.33 -8.16 7.70
CA ALA A 239 -17.96 -8.26 6.37
C ALA A 239 -17.12 -7.70 5.20
N ASN A 240 -15.97 -7.08 5.48
CA ASN A 240 -15.05 -6.51 4.48
C ASN A 240 -14.24 -7.61 3.77
N GLY A 241 -14.88 -8.31 2.83
CA GLY A 241 -14.24 -9.34 1.99
C GLY A 241 -14.01 -10.69 2.67
N GLY A 242 -14.46 -10.87 3.93
CA GLY A 242 -14.45 -12.16 4.61
C GLY A 242 -13.09 -12.64 5.11
N ALA A 243 -12.11 -11.73 5.26
CA ALA A 243 -10.86 -12.04 5.95
C ALA A 243 -11.09 -12.14 7.48
N PRO A 244 -10.75 -13.26 8.13
CA PRO A 244 -10.76 -13.36 9.60
C PRO A 244 -9.75 -12.39 10.23
N ARG A 245 -9.96 -12.04 11.51
CA ARG A 245 -8.85 -11.52 12.35
C ARG A 245 -7.85 -12.65 12.63
N THR A 246 -6.59 -12.48 12.23
CA THR A 246 -5.64 -13.59 12.01
C THR A 246 -4.74 -13.97 13.21
N VAL A 247 -5.13 -14.88 14.13
CA VAL A 247 -4.24 -15.68 15.03
C VAL A 247 -5.03 -16.86 15.67
N PHE A 248 -4.78 -18.18 15.58
CA PHE A 248 -3.75 -19.15 15.11
C PHE A 248 -2.25 -18.78 15.12
N PHE A 249 -1.69 -18.61 16.32
CA PHE A 249 -0.28 -18.88 16.60
C PHE A 249 0.25 -20.17 15.93
N ARG A 250 1.34 -20.09 15.15
CA ARG A 250 2.17 -21.25 14.76
C ARG A 250 3.05 -21.74 15.94
N ARG A 251 2.42 -22.03 17.08
CA ARG A 251 3.07 -22.28 18.37
C ARG A 251 3.83 -23.61 18.38
N LYS A 252 5.16 -23.58 18.56
CA LYS A 252 5.90 -24.79 18.98
C LYS A 252 5.45 -25.21 20.39
N LYS A 253 5.20 -26.50 20.58
CA LYS A 253 4.76 -27.08 21.87
C LYS A 253 5.79 -26.79 22.97
N GLY A 254 5.49 -25.83 23.84
CA GLY A 254 6.35 -25.37 24.93
C GLY A 254 6.70 -23.87 24.90
N GLU A 255 6.52 -23.19 23.76
CA GLU A 255 6.84 -21.77 23.62
C GLU A 255 5.86 -20.92 24.44
N LYS A 256 6.38 -20.03 25.31
CA LYS A 256 5.56 -19.04 26.04
C LYS A 256 5.18 -17.91 25.09
N ARG A 257 4.04 -17.24 25.33
CA ARG A 257 3.81 -15.90 24.77
C ARG A 257 5.01 -15.04 25.18
N LYS A 258 5.72 -14.45 24.22
CA LYS A 258 6.38 -13.17 24.48
C LYS A 258 5.27 -12.19 24.85
N ALA A 259 5.51 -11.29 25.79
CA ALA A 259 4.61 -10.16 25.97
C ALA A 259 4.51 -9.42 24.62
N PRO A 260 3.33 -8.85 24.27
CA PRO A 260 3.27 -7.85 23.21
C PRO A 260 4.37 -6.83 23.47
N ARG A 261 5.19 -6.54 22.46
CA ARG A 261 6.10 -5.41 22.56
C ARG A 261 5.23 -4.17 22.52
N GLU A 262 5.45 -3.25 23.46
CA GLU A 262 4.85 -1.93 23.34
C GLU A 262 5.38 -1.31 22.03
N PRO A 263 4.48 -0.81 21.16
CA PRO A 263 4.88 -0.29 19.87
C PRO A 263 5.75 0.94 20.09
N VAL A 264 6.98 0.92 19.59
CA VAL A 264 7.94 2.03 19.73
C VAL A 264 7.75 2.96 18.52
N PRO A 265 7.22 4.19 18.69
CA PRO A 265 6.99 5.08 17.55
C PRO A 265 8.32 5.54 16.96
N ARG A 266 8.37 5.58 15.63
CA ARG A 266 9.49 6.05 14.80
C ARG A 266 8.95 7.08 13.81
N PRO A 267 8.55 8.28 14.28
CA PRO A 267 7.83 9.25 13.46
C PRO A 267 8.61 9.63 12.20
N VAL A 268 7.90 9.79 11.09
CA VAL A 268 8.47 10.20 9.81
C VAL A 268 8.91 11.67 9.92
N PRO A 269 10.20 12.00 9.72
CA PRO A 269 10.66 13.38 9.72
C PRO A 269 10.27 14.09 8.42
N PRO A 270 10.13 15.43 8.41
CA PRO A 270 9.60 16.16 7.25
C PRO A 270 10.37 15.96 5.93
N HIS A 271 11.70 15.77 5.96
CA HIS A 271 12.48 15.48 4.76
C HIS A 271 12.12 14.13 4.13
N ALA A 272 11.79 13.13 4.97
CA ALA A 272 11.35 11.83 4.52
C ALA A 272 9.92 11.89 3.97
N THR A 273 9.04 12.66 4.60
CA THR A 273 7.68 12.91 4.10
C THR A 273 7.69 13.61 2.73
N ASP A 274 8.54 14.63 2.54
CA ASP A 274 8.76 15.32 1.26
C ASP A 274 9.27 14.35 0.18
N ALA A 275 10.33 13.59 0.48
CA ALA A 275 10.91 12.60 -0.42
C ALA A 275 9.94 11.46 -0.83
N LEU A 276 9.02 11.06 0.07
CA LEU A 276 7.99 10.06 -0.22
C LEU A 276 6.75 10.64 -0.95
N LEU A 277 6.51 11.95 -0.87
CA LEU A 277 5.40 12.62 -1.57
C LEU A 277 5.77 13.16 -2.96
N LYS A 278 7.03 13.51 -3.20
CA LYS A 278 7.54 13.93 -4.53
C LYS A 278 7.16 12.96 -5.67
N PRO A 279 7.23 11.63 -5.53
CA PRO A 279 6.78 10.67 -6.56
C PRO A 279 5.29 10.81 -6.94
N TRP A 280 4.43 11.17 -5.98
CA TRP A 280 2.98 11.36 -6.21
C TRP A 280 2.68 12.68 -6.92
N ALA A 281 3.41 13.75 -6.60
CA ALA A 281 3.32 15.01 -7.34
C ALA A 281 3.79 14.83 -8.80
N GLN A 282 4.86 14.07 -9.02
CA GLN A 282 5.35 13.76 -10.37
C GLN A 282 4.38 12.86 -11.16
N LEU A 283 3.63 11.97 -10.50
CA LEU A 283 2.52 11.26 -11.13
C LEU A 283 1.43 12.24 -11.60
N LEU A 284 1.02 13.20 -10.76
CA LEU A 284 -0.02 14.19 -11.11
C LEU A 284 0.38 15.13 -12.26
N GLN A 285 1.67 15.27 -12.58
CA GLN A 285 2.14 16.02 -13.76
C GLN A 285 1.95 15.26 -15.07
N LEU A 286 2.03 13.92 -15.05
CA LEU A 286 2.15 13.07 -16.25
C LEU A 286 0.92 12.19 -16.52
N GLU A 287 0.08 11.97 -15.53
CA GLU A 287 -1.07 11.06 -15.61
C GLU A 287 -2.31 11.76 -16.20
N PRO A 288 -3.04 11.15 -17.16
CA PRO A 288 -4.32 11.69 -17.64
C PRO A 288 -5.55 11.23 -16.84
N HIS A 289 -5.46 10.19 -15.99
CA HIS A 289 -6.64 9.57 -15.40
C HIS A 289 -7.25 10.35 -14.21
N LYS A 290 -8.28 11.16 -14.48
CA LYS A 290 -9.00 12.03 -13.51
C LYS A 290 -9.43 11.35 -12.20
N THR A 291 -9.81 10.07 -12.20
CA THR A 291 -10.16 9.36 -10.96
C THR A 291 -8.95 9.03 -10.10
N LEU A 292 -7.78 8.79 -10.72
CA LEU A 292 -6.52 8.60 -10.00
C LEU A 292 -6.02 9.93 -9.41
N HIS A 293 -6.23 11.06 -10.10
CA HIS A 293 -5.96 12.39 -9.53
C HIS A 293 -6.73 12.63 -8.24
N LYS A 294 -8.07 12.50 -8.28
CA LYS A 294 -8.91 12.60 -7.07
C LYS A 294 -8.45 11.64 -5.97
N ARG A 295 -8.11 10.40 -6.32
CA ARG A 295 -7.66 9.40 -5.35
C ARG A 295 -6.34 9.80 -4.68
N VAL A 296 -5.37 10.34 -5.44
CA VAL A 296 -4.08 10.79 -4.90
C VAL A 296 -4.22 12.06 -4.07
N LEU A 297 -5.03 13.03 -4.51
CA LEU A 297 -5.32 14.24 -3.74
C LEU A 297 -5.89 13.87 -2.36
N HIS A 298 -6.98 13.10 -2.30
CA HIS A 298 -7.64 12.75 -1.04
C HIS A 298 -6.87 11.70 -0.21
N GLN A 299 -6.48 10.55 -0.77
CA GLN A 299 -5.92 9.44 0.02
C GLN A 299 -4.42 9.59 0.31
N VAL A 300 -3.70 10.46 -0.42
CA VAL A 300 -2.28 10.73 -0.17
C VAL A 300 -2.07 12.12 0.43
N PHE A 301 -2.38 13.20 -0.29
CA PHE A 301 -2.00 14.54 0.15
C PHE A 301 -2.86 15.11 1.27
N GLU A 302 -4.19 15.00 1.19
CA GLU A 302 -5.10 15.43 2.26
C GLU A 302 -4.85 14.62 3.54
N ARG A 303 -4.71 13.29 3.44
CA ARG A 303 -4.41 12.43 4.60
C ARG A 303 -3.05 12.73 5.25
N VAL A 304 -1.99 13.08 4.52
CA VAL A 304 -0.74 13.52 5.19
C VAL A 304 -0.94 14.89 5.86
N LEU A 305 -1.70 15.80 5.26
CA LEU A 305 -2.02 17.10 5.86
C LEU A 305 -2.95 17.04 7.09
N GLU A 306 -3.54 15.89 7.43
CA GLU A 306 -4.18 15.67 8.74
C GLU A 306 -3.17 15.74 9.90
N GLY A 307 -1.92 15.28 9.66
CA GLY A 307 -0.86 15.12 10.66
C GLY A 307 0.21 16.22 10.67
N ALA A 308 0.02 17.29 9.90
CA ALA A 308 0.97 18.38 9.81
C ALA A 308 1.14 19.13 11.15
N ASP A 309 2.33 19.69 11.37
CA ASP A 309 2.58 20.57 12.51
C ASP A 309 1.65 21.80 12.39
N GLY A 310 0.89 22.14 13.45
CA GLY A 310 -0.23 23.10 13.37
C GLY A 310 -1.61 22.46 13.12
N GLY A 311 -1.67 21.14 12.97
CA GLY A 311 -2.90 20.35 12.87
C GLY A 311 -3.57 20.37 11.50
N ALA A 312 -4.57 19.50 11.35
CA ALA A 312 -5.22 19.22 10.08
C ALA A 312 -5.60 20.48 9.28
N ALA A 313 -5.17 20.54 8.02
CA ALA A 313 -5.47 21.68 7.16
C ALA A 313 -6.97 21.78 6.78
N PHE A 314 -7.76 20.73 6.98
CA PHE A 314 -9.14 20.62 6.46
C PHE A 314 -10.22 20.13 7.43
N SER A 315 -9.90 19.33 8.47
CA SER A 315 -10.94 18.75 9.33
C SER A 315 -11.50 19.73 10.37
N GLY A 316 -12.78 19.53 10.70
CA GLY A 316 -13.35 19.92 11.99
C GLY A 316 -13.20 18.79 13.02
N PRO A 317 -13.61 18.99 14.28
CA PRO A 317 -13.28 18.09 15.39
C PRO A 317 -13.99 16.72 15.42
N GLU A 318 -14.82 16.37 14.43
CA GLU A 318 -15.65 15.15 14.43
C GLU A 318 -15.13 13.99 13.56
N SER A 319 -13.97 14.14 12.90
CA SER A 319 -13.09 13.01 12.57
C SER A 319 -11.85 13.12 13.45
N VAL A 320 -11.32 12.06 14.06
CA VAL A 320 -10.82 10.82 13.45
C VAL A 320 -10.71 9.69 14.48
N GLU A 321 -10.84 8.42 14.06
CA GLU A 321 -10.27 7.29 14.82
C GLU A 321 -8.73 7.21 14.67
N ASP A 322 -8.18 7.69 13.54
CA ASP A 322 -6.73 7.70 13.23
C ASP A 322 -5.94 8.84 13.92
N ALA A 323 -6.55 9.63 14.80
CA ALA A 323 -6.06 10.96 15.19
C ALA A 323 -4.64 10.95 15.80
N ALA A 324 -4.37 9.99 16.68
CA ALA A 324 -3.07 9.85 17.32
C ALA A 324 -1.97 9.42 16.34
N ASP A 325 -2.30 8.57 15.37
CA ASP A 325 -1.34 8.03 14.41
C ASP A 325 -1.03 9.00 13.26
N ALA A 326 -1.91 9.98 13.00
CA ALA A 326 -1.63 11.07 12.06
C ALA A 326 -0.38 11.88 12.45
N VAL A 327 -0.22 12.18 13.76
CA VAL A 327 0.90 12.97 14.32
C VAL A 327 2.27 12.31 14.09
N HIS A 328 2.31 11.01 13.79
CA HIS A 328 3.55 10.30 13.50
C HIS A 328 4.08 10.52 12.07
N VAL A 329 3.37 11.23 11.18
CA VAL A 329 3.87 11.62 9.84
C VAL A 329 4.05 13.13 9.77
N ARG A 330 5.22 13.63 10.14
CA ARG A 330 5.42 15.08 10.33
C ARG A 330 5.61 15.84 9.02
N LEU A 331 5.10 17.07 9.04
CA LEU A 331 5.36 18.13 8.07
C LEU A 331 5.50 19.46 8.81
N ASP A 332 6.67 20.08 8.75
CA ASP A 332 6.93 21.39 9.34
C ASP A 332 6.56 22.54 8.38
N ALA A 333 6.44 23.76 8.92
CA ALA A 333 6.08 24.95 8.15
C ALA A 333 7.06 25.25 7.00
N THR A 334 8.36 25.01 7.16
CA THR A 334 9.37 25.28 6.13
C THR A 334 9.31 24.25 5.00
N THR A 335 9.07 22.98 5.33
CA THR A 335 8.86 21.89 4.36
C THR A 335 7.58 22.09 3.56
N MET A 336 6.45 22.39 4.22
CA MET A 336 5.21 22.65 3.48
C MET A 336 5.32 23.90 2.57
N LYS A 337 6.05 24.93 3.00
CA LYS A 337 6.36 26.13 2.21
C LYS A 337 7.30 25.85 1.02
N ARG A 338 8.20 24.86 1.13
CA ARG A 338 9.03 24.36 0.03
C ARG A 338 8.18 23.58 -0.97
N MET A 339 7.45 22.57 -0.51
CA MET A 339 6.58 21.72 -1.35
C MET A 339 5.53 22.52 -2.11
N ALA A 340 4.90 23.52 -1.46
CA ALA A 340 3.94 24.41 -2.12
C ALA A 340 4.53 25.20 -3.29
N ARG A 341 5.84 25.49 -3.31
CA ARG A 341 6.52 26.10 -4.47
C ARG A 341 6.75 25.05 -5.55
N THR A 342 7.31 23.90 -5.18
CA THR A 342 7.55 22.77 -6.08
C THR A 342 6.31 22.36 -6.88
N PHE A 343 5.12 22.42 -6.29
CA PHE A 343 3.87 22.12 -7.03
C PHE A 343 3.51 23.18 -8.09
N ILE A 344 3.85 24.46 -7.88
CA ILE A 344 3.76 25.46 -8.96
C ILE A 344 4.81 25.18 -10.02
N ASP A 345 6.07 24.92 -9.62
CA ASP A 345 7.18 24.73 -10.56
C ASP A 345 6.93 23.52 -11.49
N VAL A 346 6.47 22.39 -10.92
CA VAL A 346 6.05 21.19 -11.65
C VAL A 346 4.77 21.45 -12.48
N GLY A 347 3.84 22.27 -11.98
CA GLY A 347 2.61 22.66 -12.69
C GLY A 347 2.80 23.73 -13.77
N ALA A 348 3.95 24.40 -13.82
CA ALA A 348 4.30 25.39 -14.82
C ALA A 348 4.88 24.74 -16.09
N ASP A 349 5.51 23.58 -15.95
CA ASP A 349 6.28 22.86 -16.97
C ASP A 349 5.57 22.67 -18.32
N GLU A 350 6.36 22.62 -19.39
CA GLU A 350 5.86 22.51 -20.76
C GLU A 350 5.24 21.14 -21.02
N GLY A 351 4.09 21.11 -21.68
CA GLY A 351 3.32 19.88 -21.92
C GLY A 351 2.41 19.43 -20.76
N THR A 352 2.49 20.04 -19.58
CA THR A 352 1.51 19.81 -18.49
C THR A 352 0.11 20.23 -18.94
N GLY A 353 -0.87 19.32 -18.90
CA GLY A 353 -2.25 19.58 -19.33
C GLY A 353 -3.14 20.20 -18.24
N ASP A 354 -4.34 20.66 -18.61
CA ASP A 354 -5.20 21.45 -17.71
C ASP A 354 -5.56 20.71 -16.41
N LEU A 355 -5.96 19.43 -16.50
CA LEU A 355 -6.26 18.59 -15.32
C LEU A 355 -5.06 18.45 -14.37
N GLN A 356 -3.86 18.36 -14.94
CA GLN A 356 -2.61 18.25 -14.21
C GLN A 356 -2.28 19.58 -13.51
N ARG A 357 -2.45 20.71 -14.22
CA ARG A 357 -2.30 22.07 -13.65
C ARG A 357 -3.33 22.36 -12.56
N GLU A 358 -4.61 22.00 -12.75
CA GLU A 358 -5.67 22.07 -11.73
C GLU A 358 -5.24 21.34 -10.45
N SER A 359 -4.81 20.08 -10.59
CA SER A 359 -4.45 19.22 -9.45
C SER A 359 -3.22 19.73 -8.69
N LEU A 360 -2.19 20.20 -9.40
CA LEU A 360 -0.97 20.73 -8.80
C LEU A 360 -1.18 22.12 -8.18
N TYR A 361 -2.06 22.95 -8.76
CA TYR A 361 -2.47 24.23 -8.18
C TYR A 361 -3.36 24.05 -6.94
N GLU A 362 -4.21 23.03 -6.92
CA GLU A 362 -4.95 22.63 -5.71
C GLU A 362 -3.97 22.23 -4.58
N LEU A 363 -2.96 21.40 -4.86
CA LEU A 363 -1.90 21.09 -3.89
C LEU A 363 -1.12 22.32 -3.43
N HIS A 364 -0.81 23.28 -4.33
CA HIS A 364 -0.22 24.56 -3.93
C HIS A 364 -1.09 25.28 -2.89
N ILE A 365 -2.40 25.44 -3.17
CA ILE A 365 -3.34 26.11 -2.25
C ILE A 365 -3.38 25.38 -0.90
N TRP A 366 -3.46 24.05 -0.92
CA TRP A 366 -3.56 23.22 0.28
C TRP A 366 -2.33 23.36 1.18
N PHE A 367 -1.13 23.14 0.65
CA PHE A 367 0.11 23.25 1.41
C PHE A 367 0.42 24.70 1.79
N ARG A 368 0.00 25.69 0.99
CA ARG A 368 0.10 27.12 1.33
C ARG A 368 -0.80 27.53 2.49
N LYS A 369 -2.00 26.95 2.60
CA LYS A 369 -2.87 27.12 3.76
C LYS A 369 -2.25 26.44 4.99
N ALA A 370 -1.79 25.20 4.83
CA ALA A 370 -1.21 24.40 5.91
C ALA A 370 0.02 25.07 6.54
N TYR A 371 1.01 25.50 5.74
CA TYR A 371 2.20 26.16 6.31
C TYR A 371 1.90 27.48 7.01
N LYS A 372 0.86 28.23 6.57
CA LYS A 372 0.43 29.44 7.26
C LYS A 372 -0.14 29.13 8.64
N ARG A 373 -0.95 28.07 8.77
CA ARG A 373 -1.46 27.60 10.06
C ARG A 373 -0.34 27.10 10.97
N ALA A 374 0.60 26.34 10.43
CA ALA A 374 1.78 25.88 11.14
C ALA A 374 2.59 27.05 11.72
N ALA A 375 2.94 28.04 10.90
CA ALA A 375 3.70 29.21 11.32
C ALA A 375 2.97 30.07 12.37
N ALA A 376 1.64 30.18 12.31
CA ALA A 376 0.83 30.89 13.31
C ALA A 376 0.60 30.08 14.61
N ALA A 377 0.82 28.76 14.59
CA ALA A 377 0.88 27.94 15.80
C ALA A 377 2.29 27.96 16.45
N GLU A 378 3.34 28.17 15.65
CA GLU A 378 4.73 28.34 16.12
C GLU A 378 5.01 29.76 16.66
N GLY A 379 4.42 30.80 16.04
CA GLY A 379 4.46 32.19 16.49
C GLY A 379 3.05 32.69 16.83
N GLY A 380 2.77 32.89 18.12
CA GLY A 380 1.43 33.03 18.70
C GLY A 380 0.63 34.32 18.41
N ASP A 381 0.73 34.88 17.19
CA ASP A 381 -0.05 36.03 16.75
C ASP A 381 -1.35 35.58 16.06
N GLY A 382 -2.39 35.30 16.84
CA GLY A 382 -3.67 34.76 16.36
C GLY A 382 -4.48 35.67 15.40
N GLU A 383 -4.02 36.89 15.14
CA GLU A 383 -4.74 37.91 14.36
C GLU A 383 -4.88 37.56 12.86
N GLU A 384 -3.97 36.76 12.29
CA GLU A 384 -4.09 36.34 10.87
C GLU A 384 -5.21 35.30 10.63
N GLU A 385 -5.54 34.44 11.61
CA GLU A 385 -6.60 33.41 11.41
C GLU A 385 -8.00 34.06 11.47
N GLU A 386 -8.24 34.97 12.42
CA GLU A 386 -9.37 35.92 12.45
C GLU A 386 -9.54 36.64 11.10
N ALA A 387 -8.47 37.24 10.58
CA ALA A 387 -8.49 37.98 9.33
C ALA A 387 -8.74 37.11 8.07
N PHE A 388 -8.59 35.78 8.16
CA PHE A 388 -8.89 34.84 7.09
C PHE A 388 -10.29 34.23 7.23
N LEU A 389 -10.71 33.88 8.44
CA LEU A 389 -12.06 33.38 8.73
C LEU A 389 -13.12 34.43 8.40
N THR A 390 -12.95 35.66 8.87
CA THR A 390 -13.87 36.78 8.54
C THR A 390 -13.92 37.08 7.03
N LYS A 391 -12.84 36.86 6.27
CA LYS A 391 -12.85 36.93 4.80
C LYS A 391 -13.62 35.77 4.15
N ARG A 392 -13.55 34.56 4.71
CA ARG A 392 -14.32 33.40 4.25
C ARG A 392 -15.82 33.60 4.50
N GLU A 393 -16.20 34.15 5.66
CA GLU A 393 -17.60 34.48 5.97
C GLU A 393 -18.14 35.62 5.10
N LYS A 394 -17.38 36.71 4.93
CA LYS A 394 -17.75 37.81 4.02
C LYS A 394 -17.89 37.34 2.57
N LYS A 395 -17.18 36.27 2.16
CA LYS A 395 -17.34 35.62 0.85
C LYS A 395 -18.50 34.61 0.80
N LYS A 396 -18.99 34.13 1.96
CA LYS A 396 -20.19 33.27 2.09
C LYS A 396 -21.47 34.12 2.04
N ARG A 397 -21.54 35.20 2.83
CA ARG A 397 -22.63 36.20 2.78
C ARG A 397 -22.78 36.90 1.42
N LYS A 398 -21.70 37.00 0.63
CA LYS A 398 -21.74 37.47 -0.78
C LYS A 398 -22.12 36.38 -1.80
N LYS A 399 -22.63 35.22 -1.35
CA LYS A 399 -23.08 34.11 -2.19
C LYS A 399 -24.50 33.61 -1.87
N GLU A 400 -25.11 34.11 -0.81
CA GLU A 400 -26.56 34.02 -0.63
C GLU A 400 -27.21 35.02 -1.62
N PRO A 401 -28.25 34.63 -2.38
CA PRO A 401 -29.01 35.58 -3.18
C PRO A 401 -29.76 36.55 -2.27
N SER A 402 -30.03 37.75 -2.76
CA SER A 402 -31.04 38.61 -2.13
C SER A 402 -32.39 37.89 -2.18
N PRO A 403 -33.27 38.03 -1.17
CA PRO A 403 -34.69 37.81 -1.41
C PRO A 403 -35.13 38.74 -2.57
N GLU A 404 -36.02 38.23 -3.40
CA GLU A 404 -36.74 39.02 -4.40
C GLU A 404 -37.75 39.94 -3.67
N PRO A 405 -38.11 41.10 -4.24
CA PRO A 405 -39.17 41.92 -3.65
C PRO A 405 -40.50 41.16 -3.71
N GLU A 406 -41.28 41.25 -2.64
CA GLU A 406 -42.65 40.74 -2.61
C GLU A 406 -43.51 41.58 -3.57
N GLU A 407 -44.33 40.93 -4.40
CA GLU A 407 -45.31 41.63 -5.24
C GLU A 407 -46.49 42.05 -4.35
N GLU A 408 -46.83 43.34 -4.34
CA GLU A 408 -47.96 43.87 -3.58
C GLU A 408 -49.27 43.46 -4.29
N GLU A 409 -50.01 42.51 -3.72
CA GLU A 409 -51.38 42.20 -4.15
C GLU A 409 -52.31 43.35 -3.74
N GLU A 410 -52.78 44.15 -4.71
CA GLU A 410 -53.79 45.19 -4.48
C GLU A 410 -55.17 44.54 -4.22
N GLU A 411 -55.61 44.51 -2.95
CA GLU A 411 -56.99 44.16 -2.58
C GLU A 411 -57.94 45.31 -2.99
N GLU A 412 -58.68 45.16 -4.10
CA GLU A 412 -59.78 46.07 -4.44
C GLU A 412 -61.00 45.81 -3.53
N GLU A 413 -61.28 46.73 -2.61
CA GLU A 413 -62.51 46.73 -1.81
C GLU A 413 -63.72 47.19 -2.66
N GLU A 414 -64.58 46.27 -3.10
CA GLU A 414 -65.94 46.61 -3.57
C GLU A 414 -66.89 46.81 -2.36
N GLU A 415 -67.32 48.04 -2.10
CA GLU A 415 -68.40 48.34 -1.14
C GLU A 415 -69.80 47.95 -1.68
N GLU A 416 -70.72 47.56 -0.79
CA GLU A 416 -72.08 47.06 -1.12
C GLU A 416 -73.10 48.19 -1.42
N GLU A 417 -73.96 48.01 -2.44
CA GLU A 417 -75.37 48.47 -2.43
C GLU A 417 -76.31 47.58 -3.29
#